data_AF-A0A931AKR9-F1
#
_entry.id   AF-A0A931AKR9-F1
#
_cell.length_a   1.000
_cell.length_b   1.000
_cell.length_c   1.000
_cell.angle_alpha   90.00
_cell.angle_beta   90.00
_cell.angle_gamma   90.00
#
_symmetry.space_group_name_H-M   'P 1'
#
loop_
_entity.id
_entity.type
_entity.pdbx_description
1 polymer ?
#
loop_
_entity_poly.entity_id
_entity_poly.type
_entity_poly.pdbx_seq_one_letter_code
_entity_poly.pdbx_strand_id
1 'polypeptide(L)'
;AEVVKYVLDDGHTCAQAARAFNLVAETIRNWVNAEKEKRKGNTTEAREAVDRAQLAELERKVKELEAENSFLKKAAAYFAKEQG
;
A
#
# COMPACT_ATOMS: atom_id res chain seq x y z
N ALA A 1 19.59 10.70 11.91
CA ALA A 1 19.13 11.08 10.55
C ALA A 1 19.91 12.26 9.94
N GLU A 2 20.89 12.85 10.64
CA GLU A 2 21.64 14.03 10.18
C GLU A 2 22.32 13.85 8.81
N VAL A 3 23.00 12.73 8.60
CA VAL A 3 23.66 12.40 7.32
C VAL A 3 22.67 12.30 6.14
N VAL A 4 21.46 11.81 6.40
CA VAL A 4 20.42 11.67 5.37
C VAL A 4 19.80 13.04 5.05
N LYS A 5 19.60 13.91 6.05
CA LYS A 5 19.15 15.30 5.85
C LYS A 5 20.18 16.11 5.07
N TYR A 6 21.46 15.96 5.40
CA TYR A 6 22.56 16.60 4.67
C TYR A 6 22.57 16.27 3.17
N VAL A 7 22.13 15.07 2.80
CA VAL A 7 22.01 14.65 1.40
C VAL A 7 20.67 15.07 0.77
N LEU A 8 19.55 14.82 1.46
CA LEU A 8 18.21 14.99 0.89
C LEU A 8 17.69 16.42 0.96
N ASP A 9 18.01 17.13 2.04
CA ASP A 9 17.47 18.44 2.36
C ASP A 9 18.48 19.54 1.96
N ASP A 10 19.77 19.32 2.24
CA ASP A 10 20.84 20.30 1.93
C ASP A 10 21.46 20.09 0.53
N GLY A 11 21.01 19.07 -0.23
CA GLY A 11 21.39 18.86 -1.64
C GLY A 11 22.79 18.29 -1.89
N HIS A 12 23.49 17.81 -0.86
CA HIS A 12 24.83 17.24 -1.03
C HIS A 12 24.78 15.82 -1.62
N THR A 13 25.86 15.40 -2.27
CA THR A 13 26.02 14.03 -2.75
C THR A 13 26.37 13.06 -1.62
N CYS A 14 26.04 11.77 -1.79
CA CYS A 14 26.46 10.71 -0.86
C CYS A 14 27.98 10.66 -0.65
N ALA A 15 28.78 11.03 -1.67
CA ALA A 15 30.24 11.08 -1.59
C ALA A 15 30.75 12.29 -0.77
N GLN A 16 30.05 13.42 -0.81
CA GLN A 16 30.33 14.55 0.08
C GLN A 16 29.99 14.18 1.53
N ALA A 17 28.83 13.57 1.76
CA ALA A 17 28.43 13.08 3.07
C ALA A 17 29.40 12.03 3.63
N ALA A 18 29.86 11.08 2.80
CA ALA A 18 30.84 10.07 3.20
C ALA A 18 32.13 10.69 3.76
N ARG A 19 32.62 11.74 3.10
CA ARG A 19 33.82 12.48 3.55
C ARG A 19 33.55 13.33 4.79
N ALA A 20 32.40 14.00 4.84
CA ALA A 20 32.05 14.90 5.95
C ALA A 20 31.83 14.14 7.27
N PHE A 21 31.21 12.95 7.19
CA PHE A 21 30.84 12.15 8.36
C PHE A 21 31.78 10.96 8.60
N ASN A 22 32.83 10.79 7.79
CA ASN A 22 33.76 9.65 7.82
C ASN A 22 33.04 8.29 7.79
N LEU A 23 32.13 8.13 6.82
CA LEU A 23 31.29 6.94 6.64
C LEU A 23 31.46 6.36 5.24
N VAL A 24 31.07 5.09 5.08
CA VAL A 24 31.05 4.42 3.77
C VAL A 24 29.90 4.98 2.93
N ALA A 25 30.21 5.38 1.69
CA ALA A 25 29.25 5.98 0.76
C ALA A 25 28.07 5.04 0.43
N GLU A 26 28.30 3.72 0.42
CA GLU A 26 27.26 2.72 0.22
C GLU A 26 26.23 2.69 1.36
N THR A 27 26.70 2.76 2.60
CA THR A 27 25.82 2.84 3.79
C THR A 27 24.93 4.08 3.73
N ILE A 28 25.50 5.22 3.36
CA ILE A 28 24.74 6.47 3.20
C ILE A 28 23.72 6.34 2.09
N ARG A 29 24.10 5.75 0.94
CA ARG A 29 23.19 5.52 -0.18
C ARG A 29 21.99 4.66 0.23
N ASN A 30 22.22 3.60 1.01
CA ASN A 30 21.16 2.73 1.51
C ASN A 30 20.21 3.50 2.43
N TRP A 31 20.72 4.31 3.36
CA TRP A 31 19.89 5.13 4.24
C TRP A 31 19.09 6.20 3.49
N VAL A 32 19.71 6.86 2.50
CA VAL A 32 19.05 7.86 1.65
C VAL A 32 17.93 7.23 0.84
N ASN A 33 18.14 6.04 0.26
CA ASN A 33 17.11 5.32 -0.48
C ASN A 33 15.94 4.90 0.43
N ALA A 34 16.23 4.35 1.61
CA ALA A 34 15.21 3.98 2.58
C ALA A 34 14.36 5.19 3.00
N GLU A 35 14.99 6.35 3.24
CA GLU A 35 14.28 7.57 3.61
C GLU A 35 13.46 8.14 2.45
N LYS A 36 13.95 8.06 1.20
CA LYS A 36 13.18 8.45 0.02
C LYS A 36 11.90 7.61 -0.11
N GLU A 37 11.98 6.29 0.08
CA GLU A 37 10.80 5.43 0.00
C GLU A 37 9.81 5.71 1.15
N LYS A 38 10.31 6.02 2.36
CA LYS A 38 9.46 6.51 3.45
C LYS A 38 8.75 7.81 3.11
N ARG A 39 9.48 8.82 2.60
CA ARG A 39 8.92 10.14 2.23
C ARG A 39 7.91 10.06 1.10
N LYS A 40 8.05 9.11 0.18
CA LYS A 40 7.08 8.85 -0.90
C LYS A 40 5.78 8.20 -0.42
N GLY A 41 5.65 7.89 0.87
CA GLY A 41 4.51 7.13 1.39
C GLY A 41 4.47 5.68 0.89
N ASN A 42 5.56 5.20 0.28
CA ASN A 42 5.68 3.86 -0.28
C ASN A 42 6.24 2.89 0.76
N THR A 43 5.90 3.10 2.04
CA THR A 43 6.26 2.14 3.08
C THR A 43 5.42 0.88 2.89
N THR A 44 6.03 -0.28 3.12
CA THR A 44 5.34 -1.57 3.08
C THR A 44 4.06 -1.53 3.93
N GLU A 45 4.11 -0.88 5.08
CA GLU A 45 2.99 -0.71 6.01
C GLU A 45 1.82 0.09 5.41
N ALA A 46 2.10 1.18 4.68
CA ALA A 46 1.07 1.99 4.03
C ALA A 46 0.41 1.22 2.88
N ARG A 47 1.22 0.47 2.11
CA ARG A 47 0.71 -0.39 1.04
C ARG A 47 -0.17 -1.52 1.60
N GLU A 48 0.30 -2.19 2.64
CA GLU A 48 -0.47 -3.23 3.34
C GLU A 48 -1.79 -2.70 3.93
N ALA A 49 -1.81 -1.47 4.43
CA ALA A 49 -3.04 -0.86 4.95
C ALA A 49 -4.07 -0.60 3.84
N VAL A 50 -3.63 -0.11 2.68
CA VAL A 50 -4.48 0.08 1.50
C VAL A 50 -5.00 -1.27 0.99
N ASP A 51 -4.13 -2.27 0.89
CA ASP A 51 -4.50 -3.60 0.41
C ASP A 51 -5.54 -4.25 1.35
N ARG A 52 -5.38 -4.13 2.67
CA ARG A 52 -6.38 -4.62 3.65
C ARG A 52 -7.73 -3.92 3.52
N ALA A 53 -7.75 -2.60 3.32
CA ALA A 53 -8.99 -1.85 3.16
C ALA A 53 -9.72 -2.26 1.87
N GLN A 54 -8.98 -2.45 0.78
CA GLN A 54 -9.53 -2.92 -0.49
C GLN A 54 -10.09 -4.34 -0.38
N LEU A 55 -9.40 -5.24 0.33
CA LEU A 55 -9.87 -6.60 0.55
C LEU A 55 -11.19 -6.62 1.32
N ALA A 56 -11.30 -5.85 2.41
CA ALA A 56 -12.53 -5.79 3.20
C ALA A 56 -13.72 -5.26 2.40
N GLU A 57 -13.51 -4.25 1.54
CA GLU A 57 -14.57 -3.72 0.67
C GLU A 57 -15.00 -4.74 -0.39
N LEU A 58 -14.05 -5.47 -0.98
CA LEU A 58 -14.34 -6.54 -1.92
C LEU A 58 -15.13 -7.68 -1.28
N GLU A 59 -14.74 -8.12 -0.07
CA GLU A 59 -15.47 -9.14 0.68
C GLU A 59 -16.90 -8.70 1.00
N ARG A 60 -17.08 -7.43 1.40
CA ARG A 60 -18.40 -6.85 1.61
C ARG A 60 -19.24 -6.90 0.33
N LYS A 61 -18.65 -6.52 -0.81
CA LYS A 61 -19.37 -6.49 -2.09
C LYS A 61 -19.75 -7.89 -2.57
N VAL A 62 -18.87 -8.86 -2.40
CA VAL A 62 -19.16 -10.27 -2.71
C VAL A 62 -20.35 -10.76 -1.89
N LYS A 63 -20.35 -10.50 -0.58
CA LYS A 63 -21.45 -10.90 0.31
C LYS A 63 -22.79 -10.27 -0.08
N GLU A 64 -22.80 -9.00 -0.47
CA GLU A 64 -23.99 -8.31 -0.94
C GLU A 64 -24.52 -8.95 -2.24
N LEU A 65 -23.63 -9.18 -3.22
CA LEU A 65 -23.99 -9.80 -4.49
C LEU A 65 -24.50 -11.23 -4.32
N GLU A 66 -23.91 -12.02 -3.41
CA GLU A 66 -24.39 -13.37 -3.09
C GLU A 66 -25.80 -13.36 -2.48
N ALA A 67 -26.08 -12.40 -1.59
CA ALA A 67 -27.40 -12.23 -0.99
C ALA A 67 -28.45 -11.85 -2.05
N GLU A 68 -28.14 -10.87 -2.92
CA GLU A 68 -29.00 -10.48 -4.05
C GLU A 68 -29.25 -11.65 -4.99
N ASN A 69 -28.20 -12.38 -5.36
CA ASN A 69 -28.30 -13.54 -6.25
C ASN A 69 -29.19 -14.64 -5.65
N SER A 70 -29.02 -14.92 -4.35
CA SER A 70 -29.85 -15.88 -3.62
C SER A 70 -31.31 -15.45 -3.57
N PHE A 71 -31.59 -14.17 -3.33
CA PHE A 71 -32.93 -13.62 -3.36
C PHE A 71 -33.58 -13.77 -4.74
N LEU A 72 -32.88 -13.38 -5.80
CA LEU A 72 -33.37 -13.49 -7.19
C LEU A 72 -33.64 -14.95 -7.58
N LYS A 73 -32.76 -15.89 -7.19
CA LYS A 73 -32.98 -17.33 -7.41
C LYS A 73 -34.23 -17.83 -6.70
N LYS A 74 -34.48 -17.42 -5.46
CA LYS A 74 -35.69 -17.78 -4.72
C LYS A 74 -36.94 -17.21 -5.37
N ALA A 75 -36.90 -15.94 -5.80
CA ALA A 75 -38.00 -15.30 -6.51
C ALA A 75 -38.31 -16.03 -7.82
N ALA A 76 -37.28 -16.32 -8.64
CA ALA A 76 -37.44 -17.08 -9.88
C ALA A 76 -38.05 -18.47 -9.63
N ALA A 77 -37.60 -19.18 -8.60
CA ALA A 77 -38.15 -20.48 -8.22
C ALA A 77 -39.59 -20.39 -7.71
N TYR A 78 -39.98 -19.31 -7.03
CA TYR A 78 -41.36 -19.07 -6.61
C TYR A 78 -42.27 -18.86 -7.83
N PHE A 79 -41.91 -17.94 -8.74
CA PHE A 79 -42.72 -17.65 -9.92
C PHE A 79 -42.82 -18.83 -10.88
N ALA A 80 -41.75 -19.62 -11.04
CA ALA A 80 -41.79 -20.83 -11.85
C ALA A 80 -42.77 -21.88 -11.33
N LYS A 81 -43.10 -21.88 -10.03
CA LYS A 81 -44.09 -22.79 -9.42
C LYS A 81 -45.52 -22.29 -9.52
N GLU A 82 -45.76 -20.97 -9.62
CA GLU A 82 -47.11 -20.41 -9.79
C GLU A 82 -47.60 -20.42 -11.25
N GLN A 83 -46.69 -20.49 -12.23
CA GLN A 83 -47.04 -20.48 -13.66
C GLN A 83 -47.22 -21.88 -14.29
N GLY A 84 -47.03 -22.96 -13.53
CA GLY A 84 -47.25 -24.34 -13.96
C GLY A 84 -48.48 -24.94 -13.31
#